data_AF-A0AAC9UPV8-F1
#
_entry.id   AF-A0AAC9UPV8-F1
#
_cell.length_a   1.000
_cell.length_b   1.000
_cell.length_c   1.000
_cell.angle_alpha   90.00
_cell.angle_beta   90.00
_cell.angle_gamma   90.00
#
_symmetry.space_group_name_H-M   'P 1'
#
loop_
_entity.id
_entity.type
_entity.pdbx_description
1 polymer ?
#
loop_
_entity_poly.entity_id
_entity_poly.type
_entity_poly.pdbx_seq_one_letter_code
_entity_poly.pdbx_strand_id
1 'polypeptide(L)'
;MKKYTLLLSSLLTVASLSAVSGQAFAAVATDGQSGTSKVTATLTAPADDKGSLKLTAVPDLDFGTKEITDQALTMDQTADGTVSVSDSRGTGAGYTVDVALTTPFTSGAHTLAGSTLTLKNANGTSQNNDGKTVSDTKDAVLTDTAAKNIITAGKDQGMGNWNYNISKSTLNVLSGAYAGKYEGQLTWTLKASPNA
;
A
#
# COMPACT_ATOMS: atom_id res chain seq x y z
N MET A 1 -23.66 -35.34 6.14
CA MET A 1 -24.63 -35.43 7.25
C MET A 1 -23.85 -35.56 8.55
N LYS A 2 -24.34 -34.85 9.56
CA LYS A 2 -23.76 -34.70 10.90
C LYS A 2 -23.49 -36.05 11.59
N LYS A 3 -22.45 -36.08 12.42
CA LYS A 3 -22.49 -36.45 13.85
C LYS A 3 -21.08 -36.29 14.44
N TYR A 4 -20.81 -35.16 15.10
CA TYR A 4 -19.72 -35.07 16.07
C TYR A 4 -20.35 -34.99 17.45
N THR A 5 -20.25 -36.12 18.13
CA THR A 5 -20.69 -36.36 19.51
C THR A 5 -19.81 -35.54 20.46
N LEU A 6 -20.46 -34.73 21.30
CA LEU A 6 -19.89 -34.07 22.47
C LEU A 6 -19.17 -35.11 23.35
N LEU A 7 -17.96 -34.81 23.82
CA LEU A 7 -17.43 -35.47 25.02
C LEU A 7 -16.94 -34.44 26.03
N LEU A 8 -17.61 -34.50 27.17
CA LEU A 8 -17.43 -33.73 28.40
C LEU A 8 -16.04 -33.98 28.99
N SER A 9 -15.41 -32.90 29.44
CA SER A 9 -14.27 -32.92 30.34
C SER A 9 -14.66 -33.53 31.69
N SER A 10 -14.25 -34.78 31.94
CA SER A 10 -14.33 -35.41 33.26
C SER A 10 -12.94 -35.51 33.88
N LEU A 11 -12.70 -34.72 34.93
CA LEU A 11 -11.60 -34.90 35.87
C LEU A 11 -11.84 -36.20 36.65
N LEU A 12 -11.20 -37.30 36.27
CA LEU A 12 -11.34 -38.59 36.96
C LEU A 12 -10.35 -38.63 38.14
N THR A 13 -10.85 -38.34 39.34
CA THR A 13 -10.26 -38.87 40.58
C THR A 13 -10.77 -40.30 40.75
N VAL A 14 -9.89 -41.30 40.67
CA VAL A 14 -10.26 -42.68 41.04
C VAL A 14 -9.39 -43.13 42.20
N ALA A 15 -10.08 -43.30 43.32
CA ALA A 15 -9.63 -43.89 44.56
C ALA A 15 -9.20 -45.35 44.36
N SER A 16 -8.27 -45.78 45.20
CA SER A 16 -7.77 -47.15 45.38
C SER A 16 -8.85 -48.24 45.37
N LEU A 17 -8.64 -49.33 44.62
CA LEU A 17 -9.15 -50.65 45.00
C LEU A 17 -8.36 -51.82 44.35
N SER A 18 -7.72 -52.59 45.23
CA SER A 18 -7.38 -54.03 45.21
C SER A 18 -6.91 -54.73 43.92
N ALA A 19 -5.73 -55.33 44.04
CA ALA A 19 -5.16 -56.33 43.14
C ALA A 19 -6.11 -57.53 42.90
N VAL A 20 -6.32 -57.86 41.63
CA VAL A 20 -6.61 -59.24 41.18
C VAL A 20 -5.55 -59.60 40.15
N SER A 21 -4.86 -60.69 40.46
CA SER A 21 -3.82 -61.34 39.70
C SER A 21 -4.25 -61.75 38.29
N GLY A 22 -3.39 -61.49 37.32
CA GLY A 22 -3.23 -62.31 36.12
C GLY A 22 -4.30 -62.15 35.06
N GLN A 23 -4.20 -61.10 34.25
CA GLN A 23 -4.09 -61.16 32.79
C GLN A 23 -3.54 -59.81 32.32
N ALA A 24 -2.35 -59.81 31.72
CA ALA A 24 -1.82 -58.62 31.08
C ALA A 24 -2.58 -58.42 29.76
N PHE A 25 -3.69 -57.68 29.81
CA PHE A 25 -4.28 -57.14 28.60
C PHE A 25 -3.29 -56.12 28.03
N ALA A 26 -2.64 -56.45 26.92
CA ALA A 26 -1.92 -55.47 26.13
C ALA A 26 -2.93 -54.38 25.72
N ALA A 27 -2.80 -53.19 26.29
CA ALA A 27 -3.58 -52.04 25.87
C ALA A 27 -3.24 -51.80 24.39
N VAL A 28 -4.16 -52.16 23.50
CA VAL A 28 -4.08 -51.77 22.09
C VAL A 28 -4.20 -50.25 22.05
N ALA A 29 -3.07 -49.57 21.83
CA ALA A 29 -3.10 -48.14 21.54
C ALA A 29 -3.94 -47.93 20.28
N THR A 30 -5.07 -47.24 20.41
CA THR A 30 -5.87 -46.81 19.26
C THR A 30 -5.04 -45.86 18.41
N ASP A 31 -4.66 -46.32 17.22
CA ASP A 31 -3.94 -45.53 16.23
C ASP A 31 -4.82 -44.35 15.75
N GLY A 32 -4.22 -43.17 15.54
CA GLY A 32 -4.94 -41.97 15.07
C GLY A 32 -5.54 -41.04 16.14
N GLN A 33 -5.09 -41.07 17.39
CA GLN A 33 -5.48 -40.05 18.37
C GLN A 33 -4.85 -38.69 18.02
N SER A 34 -5.69 -37.66 17.88
CA SER A 34 -5.27 -36.28 17.67
C SER A 34 -5.76 -35.40 18.82
N GLY A 35 -4.96 -34.41 19.20
CA GLY A 35 -5.30 -33.42 20.20
C GLY A 35 -4.96 -32.03 19.68
N THR A 36 -5.69 -31.02 20.13
CA THR A 36 -5.44 -29.61 19.80
C THR A 36 -4.94 -28.85 21.02
N SER A 37 -3.95 -27.99 20.84
CA SER A 37 -3.50 -27.02 21.83
C SER A 37 -3.87 -25.59 21.38
N LYS A 38 -3.97 -24.66 22.33
CA LYS A 38 -4.23 -23.24 22.04
C LYS A 38 -2.91 -22.47 22.01
N VAL A 39 -2.64 -21.76 20.92
CA VAL A 39 -1.54 -20.81 20.78
C VAL A 39 -2.12 -19.39 20.82
N THR A 40 -1.56 -18.51 21.64
CA THR A 40 -2.02 -17.12 21.79
C THR A 40 -0.87 -16.14 21.68
N ALA A 41 -1.09 -15.02 21.00
CA ALA A 41 -0.20 -13.87 20.97
C ALA A 41 -1.03 -12.57 21.04
N THR A 42 -0.46 -11.51 21.62
CA THR A 42 -1.08 -10.18 21.71
C THR A 42 -0.20 -9.17 20.99
N LEU A 43 -0.80 -8.38 20.10
CA LEU A 43 -0.14 -7.28 19.39
C LEU A 43 -0.74 -5.95 19.85
N THR A 44 0.06 -4.90 19.92
CA THR A 44 -0.36 -3.55 20.31
C THR A 44 0.01 -2.56 19.21
N ALA A 45 -0.81 -1.53 19.02
CA ALA A 45 -0.45 -0.40 18.17
C ALA A 45 0.78 0.35 18.74
N PRO A 46 1.58 1.01 17.91
CA PRO A 46 2.59 1.95 18.38
C PRO A 46 1.97 3.06 19.24
N ALA A 47 2.70 3.54 20.24
CA ALA A 47 2.22 4.59 21.14
C ALA A 47 2.07 5.96 20.45
N ASP A 48 2.75 6.18 19.32
CA ASP A 48 2.62 7.36 18.46
C ASP A 48 2.01 6.95 17.11
N ASP A 49 0.78 7.37 16.88
CA ASP A 49 -0.01 7.07 15.69
C ASP A 49 0.42 7.90 14.48
N LYS A 50 1.02 9.09 14.68
CA LYS A 50 1.47 9.98 13.61
C LYS A 50 2.80 9.55 13.03
N GLY A 51 3.76 9.19 13.88
CA GLY A 51 5.05 8.65 13.45
C GLY A 51 4.96 7.31 12.73
N SER A 52 3.79 6.67 12.75
CA SER A 52 3.54 5.34 12.18
C SER A 52 2.95 5.36 10.77
N LEU A 53 2.59 6.55 10.22
CA LEU A 53 2.17 6.72 8.83
C LEU A 53 3.15 7.66 8.11
N LYS A 54 3.85 7.15 7.09
CA LYS A 54 4.93 7.89 6.42
C LYS A 54 4.87 7.77 4.90
N LEU A 55 5.17 8.88 4.22
CA LEU A 55 5.54 8.90 2.82
C LEU A 55 7.05 8.70 2.75
N THR A 56 7.49 7.52 2.33
CA THR A 56 8.90 7.11 2.41
C THR A 56 9.67 7.35 1.12
N ALA A 57 8.97 7.46 -0.02
CA ALA A 57 9.56 7.83 -1.30
C ALA A 57 8.53 8.51 -2.21
N VAL A 58 9.02 9.40 -3.07
CA VAL A 58 8.30 9.99 -4.20
C VAL A 58 9.24 10.05 -5.40
N PRO A 59 8.74 9.98 -6.64
CA PRO A 59 9.60 9.97 -7.81
C PRO A 59 9.97 11.37 -8.29
N ASP A 60 11.18 11.50 -8.81
CA ASP A 60 11.48 12.50 -9.84
C ASP A 60 10.95 12.00 -11.18
N LEU A 61 10.38 12.90 -11.98
CA LEU A 61 9.82 12.56 -13.29
C LEU A 61 10.64 13.24 -14.38
N ASP A 62 11.18 12.44 -15.28
CA ASP A 62 11.91 12.89 -16.46
C ASP A 62 11.11 12.56 -17.73
N PHE A 63 11.07 13.51 -18.66
CA PHE A 63 10.39 13.42 -19.94
C PHE A 63 11.36 13.49 -21.13
N GLY A 64 12.68 13.52 -20.83
CA GLY A 64 13.76 13.50 -21.79
C GLY A 64 13.85 14.77 -22.62
N THR A 65 14.56 14.66 -23.73
CA THR A 65 14.78 15.76 -24.67
C THR A 65 13.94 15.56 -25.93
N LYS A 66 13.25 16.60 -26.38
CA LYS A 66 12.56 16.64 -27.67
C LYS A 66 12.95 17.92 -28.41
N GLU A 67 13.00 17.84 -29.73
CA GLU A 67 13.18 19.00 -30.59
C GLU A 67 11.91 19.85 -30.61
N ILE A 68 12.06 21.17 -30.56
CA ILE A 68 10.94 22.10 -30.68
C ILE A 68 10.47 22.12 -32.12
N THR A 69 9.16 22.00 -32.32
CA THR A 69 8.52 22.12 -33.64
C THR A 69 7.54 23.30 -33.62
N ASP A 70 6.94 23.61 -34.76
CA ASP A 70 5.82 24.54 -34.87
C ASP A 70 4.50 23.97 -34.29
N GLN A 71 4.49 22.69 -33.90
CA GLN A 71 3.35 21.98 -33.33
C GLN A 71 3.53 21.73 -31.81
N ALA A 72 2.41 21.43 -31.14
CA ALA A 72 2.43 20.99 -29.75
C ALA A 72 3.17 19.64 -29.62
N LEU A 73 3.85 19.45 -28.49
CA LEU A 73 4.64 18.27 -28.19
C LEU A 73 4.01 17.50 -27.02
N THR A 74 3.85 16.20 -27.19
CA THR A 74 3.59 15.28 -26.08
C THR A 74 4.87 14.52 -25.78
N MET A 75 5.39 14.69 -24.57
CA MET A 75 6.61 14.03 -24.09
C MET A 75 6.22 12.89 -23.15
N ASP A 76 6.75 11.70 -23.40
CA ASP A 76 6.53 10.53 -22.56
C ASP A 76 7.57 10.47 -21.43
N GLN A 77 7.14 10.01 -20.27
CA GLN A 77 8.03 9.71 -19.14
C GLN A 77 9.11 8.70 -19.55
N THR A 78 10.36 8.98 -19.23
CA THR A 78 11.53 8.18 -19.66
C THR A 78 11.79 6.96 -18.79
N ALA A 79 11.42 7.03 -17.50
CA ALA A 79 11.57 5.94 -16.53
C ALA A 79 10.43 5.92 -15.51
N ASP A 80 10.03 4.73 -15.10
CA ASP A 80 9.01 4.52 -14.07
C ASP A 80 9.43 5.13 -12.72
N GLY A 81 8.48 5.78 -12.06
CA GLY A 81 8.60 6.32 -10.73
C GLY A 81 7.90 5.44 -9.69
N THR A 82 8.21 5.65 -8.42
CA THR A 82 7.52 4.98 -7.31
C THR A 82 7.17 5.97 -6.21
N VAL A 83 5.92 5.92 -5.75
CA VAL A 83 5.47 6.52 -4.49
C VAL A 83 5.40 5.42 -3.45
N SER A 84 6.05 5.59 -2.31
CA SER A 84 6.08 4.59 -1.24
C SER A 84 5.45 5.11 0.04
N VAL A 85 4.56 4.32 0.63
CA VAL A 85 3.89 4.62 1.90
C VAL A 85 4.11 3.49 2.89
N SER A 86 4.41 3.83 4.14
CA SER A 86 4.50 2.91 5.26
C SER A 86 3.42 3.25 6.29
N ASP A 87 2.57 2.28 6.62
CA ASP A 87 1.55 2.40 7.67
C ASP A 87 1.68 1.26 8.68
N SER A 88 2.32 1.56 9.81
CA SER A 88 2.49 0.67 10.94
C SER A 88 1.54 0.95 12.10
N ARG A 89 0.47 1.74 11.89
CA ARG A 89 -0.46 2.14 12.96
C ARG A 89 -1.24 0.97 13.54
N GLY A 90 -1.46 -0.09 12.76
CA GLY A 90 -2.23 -1.26 13.21
C GLY A 90 -3.73 -1.04 13.33
N THR A 91 -4.24 0.14 12.95
CA THR A 91 -5.67 0.52 13.09
C THR A 91 -6.52 0.19 11.88
N GLY A 92 -5.91 -0.02 10.71
CA GLY A 92 -6.64 -0.17 9.45
C GLY A 92 -7.39 1.09 9.02
N ALA A 93 -7.02 2.28 9.53
CA ALA A 93 -7.71 3.52 9.22
C ALA A 93 -7.61 3.94 7.74
N GLY A 94 -6.56 3.51 7.04
CA GLY A 94 -6.28 3.94 5.68
C GLY A 94 -5.68 5.35 5.60
N TYR A 95 -5.43 5.81 4.37
CA TYR A 95 -4.77 7.08 4.08
C TYR A 95 -5.04 7.53 2.64
N THR A 96 -4.76 8.79 2.35
CA THR A 96 -4.77 9.32 0.98
C THR A 96 -3.44 9.98 0.64
N VAL A 97 -3.06 9.93 -0.64
CA VAL A 97 -1.93 10.70 -1.17
C VAL A 97 -2.45 11.63 -2.26
N ASP A 98 -2.16 12.92 -2.08
CA ASP A 98 -2.46 13.96 -3.04
C ASP A 98 -1.16 14.47 -3.68
N VAL A 99 -1.25 14.94 -4.91
CA VAL A 99 -0.13 15.54 -5.66
C VAL A 99 -0.56 16.88 -6.26
N ALA A 100 0.32 17.87 -6.21
CA ALA A 100 0.12 19.20 -6.79
C ALA A 100 1.36 19.64 -7.57
N LEU A 101 1.18 20.33 -8.70
CA LEU A 101 2.26 21.03 -9.39
C LEU A 101 2.45 22.40 -8.71
N THR A 102 3.35 22.48 -7.74
CA THR A 102 3.51 23.68 -6.90
C THR A 102 4.30 24.79 -7.56
N THR A 103 5.13 24.46 -8.56
CA THR A 103 5.75 25.46 -9.43
C THR A 103 5.53 25.09 -10.89
N PRO A 104 5.26 26.07 -11.78
CA PRO A 104 5.15 25.82 -13.20
C PRO A 104 6.50 25.39 -13.77
N PHE A 105 6.49 24.77 -14.95
CA PHE A 105 7.71 24.42 -15.68
C PHE A 105 8.41 25.67 -16.22
N THR A 106 9.63 25.94 -15.74
CA THR A 106 10.39 27.14 -16.10
C THR A 106 11.82 26.83 -16.54
N SER A 107 12.33 27.62 -17.48
CA SER A 107 13.72 27.62 -17.95
C SER A 107 14.21 29.06 -18.04
N GLY A 108 14.96 29.52 -17.03
CA GLY A 108 15.35 30.93 -16.91
C GLY A 108 14.11 31.83 -16.78
N ALA A 109 13.93 32.79 -17.69
CA ALA A 109 12.77 33.68 -17.71
C ALA A 109 11.55 33.11 -18.46
N HIS A 110 11.68 31.92 -19.08
CA HIS A 110 10.63 31.31 -19.89
C HIS A 110 9.82 30.30 -19.09
N THR A 111 8.50 30.26 -19.31
CA THR A 111 7.57 29.32 -18.67
C THR A 111 6.80 28.56 -19.75
N LEU A 112 6.56 27.26 -19.56
CA LEU A 112 5.64 26.49 -20.43
C LEU A 112 4.18 26.81 -20.08
N ALA A 113 3.70 27.97 -20.50
CA ALA A 113 2.33 28.40 -20.27
C ALA A 113 1.32 27.45 -20.93
N GLY A 114 0.28 27.06 -20.19
CA GLY A 114 -0.74 26.13 -20.68
C GLY A 114 -0.26 24.68 -20.85
N SER A 115 0.95 24.34 -20.40
CA SER A 115 1.39 22.95 -20.35
C SER A 115 0.53 22.13 -19.39
N THR A 116 0.40 20.85 -19.69
CA THR A 116 -0.41 19.91 -18.91
C THR A 116 0.42 18.67 -18.59
N LEU A 117 0.57 18.36 -17.31
CA LEU A 117 1.18 17.13 -16.85
C LEU A 117 0.07 16.12 -16.53
N THR A 118 0.04 14.99 -17.23
CA THR A 118 -0.85 13.87 -16.93
C THR A 118 -0.06 12.79 -16.21
N LEU A 119 -0.31 12.64 -14.91
CA LEU A 119 0.22 11.56 -14.10
C LEU A 119 -0.64 10.31 -14.25
N LYS A 120 0.03 9.20 -14.52
CA LYS A 120 -0.56 7.87 -14.62
C LYS A 120 -0.13 7.07 -13.40
N ASN A 121 -1.09 6.61 -12.61
CA ASN A 121 -0.82 5.86 -11.37
C ASN A 121 -1.41 4.46 -11.46
N ALA A 122 -0.60 3.46 -11.14
CA ALA A 122 -1.03 2.07 -11.10
C ALA A 122 -1.36 1.62 -9.67
N ASN A 123 -2.07 0.50 -9.56
CA ASN A 123 -2.44 -0.12 -8.30
C ASN A 123 -1.23 -0.32 -7.37
N GLY A 124 -1.46 -0.18 -6.06
CA GLY A 124 -0.44 -0.40 -5.05
C GLY A 124 -0.09 -1.88 -4.91
N THR A 125 1.21 -2.18 -4.83
CA THR A 125 1.75 -3.49 -4.46
C THR A 125 2.31 -3.44 -3.04
N SER A 126 1.97 -4.46 -2.24
CA SER A 126 2.54 -4.59 -0.91
C SER A 126 3.94 -5.20 -0.99
N GLN A 127 4.88 -4.67 -0.22
CA GLN A 127 6.24 -5.22 -0.13
C GLN A 127 6.35 -6.39 0.87
N ASN A 128 5.37 -6.54 1.75
CA ASN A 128 5.42 -7.46 2.89
C ASN A 128 4.10 -8.22 3.12
N ASN A 129 3.15 -8.15 2.19
CA ASN A 129 1.84 -8.80 2.29
C ASN A 129 1.37 -9.26 0.91
N ASP A 130 1.96 -10.35 0.44
CA ASP A 130 1.68 -10.95 -0.86
C ASP A 130 0.17 -11.20 -1.04
N GLY A 131 -0.37 -10.74 -2.17
CA GLY A 131 -1.78 -10.93 -2.54
C GLY A 131 -2.75 -9.83 -2.12
N LYS A 132 -2.32 -8.82 -1.34
CA LYS A 132 -3.13 -7.61 -1.10
C LYS A 132 -2.82 -6.52 -2.13
N THR A 133 -3.86 -5.82 -2.56
CA THR A 133 -3.76 -4.66 -3.46
C THR A 133 -4.51 -3.46 -2.88
N VAL A 134 -4.00 -2.27 -3.18
CA VAL A 134 -4.77 -1.02 -3.06
C VAL A 134 -5.14 -0.61 -4.47
N SER A 135 -6.43 -0.72 -4.82
CA SER A 135 -6.91 -0.53 -6.19
C SER A 135 -7.55 0.84 -6.45
N ASP A 136 -7.82 1.63 -5.41
CA ASP A 136 -8.33 3.00 -5.60
C ASP A 136 -7.17 3.96 -5.87
N THR A 137 -6.64 3.82 -7.08
CA THR A 137 -5.61 4.68 -7.66
C THR A 137 -6.19 5.39 -8.88
N LYS A 138 -5.89 6.68 -9.02
CA LYS A 138 -6.43 7.52 -10.09
C LYS A 138 -5.30 8.25 -10.81
N ASP A 139 -5.47 8.38 -12.11
CA ASP A 139 -4.68 9.31 -12.91
C ASP A 139 -5.01 10.75 -12.47
N ALA A 140 -4.04 11.65 -12.59
CA ALA A 140 -4.24 13.07 -12.30
C ALA A 140 -3.76 13.93 -13.47
N VAL A 141 -4.57 14.93 -13.80
CA VAL A 141 -4.20 15.99 -14.74
C VAL A 141 -3.85 17.22 -13.91
N LEU A 142 -2.61 17.67 -14.03
CA LEU A 142 -2.03 18.80 -13.32
C LEU A 142 -1.78 19.95 -14.31
N THR A 143 -2.53 21.02 -14.13
CA THR A 143 -2.45 22.26 -14.93
C THR A 143 -2.20 23.49 -14.04
N ASP A 144 -2.30 23.33 -12.73
CA ASP A 144 -2.22 24.37 -11.72
C ASP A 144 -1.71 23.81 -10.38
N THR A 145 -1.73 24.65 -9.35
CA THR A 145 -1.29 24.32 -7.99
C THR A 145 -2.34 23.56 -7.17
N ALA A 146 -3.50 23.22 -7.74
CA ALA A 146 -4.54 22.51 -7.01
C ALA A 146 -4.16 21.04 -6.82
N ALA A 147 -4.12 20.60 -5.56
CA ALA A 147 -3.84 19.22 -5.22
C ALA A 147 -4.92 18.27 -5.77
N LYS A 148 -4.48 17.16 -6.36
CA LYS A 148 -5.32 16.07 -6.85
C LYS A 148 -5.03 14.80 -6.05
N ASN A 149 -6.09 14.15 -5.58
CA ASN A 149 -5.96 12.83 -4.97
C ASN A 149 -5.67 11.77 -6.04
N ILE A 150 -4.65 10.94 -5.81
CA ILE A 150 -4.22 9.90 -6.76
C ILE A 150 -4.14 8.51 -6.14
N ILE A 151 -4.09 8.43 -4.81
CA ILE A 151 -4.07 7.18 -4.05
C ILE A 151 -5.07 7.32 -2.89
N THR A 152 -5.92 6.32 -2.74
CA THR A 152 -6.77 6.13 -1.57
C THR A 152 -6.60 4.70 -1.08
N ALA A 153 -6.01 4.54 0.11
CA ALA A 153 -6.11 3.31 0.89
C ALA A 153 -7.31 3.45 1.82
N GLY A 154 -8.37 2.67 1.56
CA GLY A 154 -9.57 2.65 2.38
C GLY A 154 -9.37 1.98 3.74
N LYS A 155 -10.48 1.78 4.46
CA LYS A 155 -10.49 1.01 5.70
C LYS A 155 -9.97 -0.41 5.45
N ASP A 156 -9.13 -0.90 6.36
CA ASP A 156 -8.46 -2.21 6.35
C ASP A 156 -7.54 -2.46 5.14
N GLN A 157 -7.20 -1.40 4.40
CA GLN A 157 -6.25 -1.38 3.29
C GLN A 157 -5.02 -0.54 3.62
N GLY A 158 -3.94 -0.69 2.85
CA GLY A 158 -2.75 0.17 2.97
C GLY A 158 -1.88 -0.06 4.21
N MET A 159 -2.25 -0.95 5.13
CA MET A 159 -1.38 -1.30 6.26
C MET A 159 -0.13 -2.05 5.79
N GLY A 160 1.03 -1.75 6.38
CA GLY A 160 2.33 -2.27 5.96
C GLY A 160 3.07 -1.32 5.02
N ASN A 161 3.94 -1.87 4.17
CA ASN A 161 4.74 -1.08 3.23
C ASN A 161 4.20 -1.28 1.81
N TRP A 162 3.93 -0.17 1.13
CA TRP A 162 3.26 -0.13 -0.16
C TRP A 162 4.03 0.70 -1.17
N ASN A 163 4.13 0.17 -2.39
CA ASN A 163 4.68 0.86 -3.55
C ASN A 163 3.59 1.07 -4.60
N TYR A 164 3.50 2.30 -5.11
CA TYR A 164 2.61 2.69 -6.19
C TYR A 164 3.45 3.13 -7.38
N ASN A 165 3.27 2.48 -8.52
CA ASN A 165 4.06 2.75 -9.72
C ASN A 165 3.46 3.94 -10.48
N ILE A 166 4.31 4.92 -10.81
CA ILE A 166 4.00 6.06 -11.66
C ILE A 166 4.71 5.84 -12.99
N SER A 167 3.98 5.41 -14.02
CA SER A 167 4.55 5.07 -15.33
C SER A 167 3.68 5.58 -16.45
N LYS A 168 4.27 5.79 -17.63
CA LYS A 168 3.55 6.26 -18.82
C LYS A 168 2.86 7.62 -18.63
N SER A 169 3.34 8.42 -17.69
CA SER A 169 2.90 9.80 -17.52
C SER A 169 3.35 10.63 -18.73
N THR A 170 2.62 11.70 -19.04
CA THR A 170 2.92 12.56 -20.20
C THR A 170 2.96 14.03 -19.82
N LEU A 171 3.86 14.78 -20.45
CA LEU A 171 3.90 16.23 -20.40
C LEU A 171 3.51 16.77 -21.78
N ASN A 172 2.39 17.48 -21.85
CA ASN A 172 1.95 18.16 -23.06
C ASN A 172 2.41 19.63 -23.03
N VAL A 173 3.13 20.04 -24.06
CA VAL A 173 3.72 21.37 -24.23
C VAL A 173 3.14 22.01 -25.49
N LEU A 174 2.60 23.22 -25.37
CA LEU A 174 2.08 23.95 -26.53
C LEU A 174 3.23 24.43 -27.44
N SER A 175 2.93 24.71 -28.71
CA SER A 175 3.91 25.29 -29.62
C SER A 175 4.37 26.68 -29.18
N GLY A 176 5.53 27.13 -29.67
CA GLY A 176 6.11 28.42 -29.31
C GLY A 176 6.91 28.44 -28.00
N ALA A 177 7.24 27.27 -27.44
CA ALA A 177 8.19 27.17 -26.34
C ALA A 177 9.60 27.60 -26.78
N TYR A 178 10.38 28.18 -25.86
CA TYR A 178 11.79 28.49 -26.08
C TYR A 178 12.66 27.26 -25.82
N ALA A 179 13.82 27.16 -26.48
CA ALA A 179 14.80 26.12 -26.16
C ALA A 179 15.33 26.32 -24.73
N GLY A 180 15.40 25.23 -23.95
CA GLY A 180 15.85 25.30 -22.56
C GLY A 180 15.56 24.03 -21.76
N LYS A 181 16.08 23.99 -20.54
CA LYS A 181 15.81 22.93 -19.57
C LYS A 181 14.69 23.39 -18.65
N TYR A 182 13.49 22.87 -18.86
CA TYR A 182 12.33 23.24 -18.05
C TYR A 182 12.20 22.36 -16.82
N GLU A 183 12.12 22.98 -15.66
CA GLU A 183 11.95 22.31 -14.37
C GLU A 183 10.69 22.84 -13.67
N GLY A 184 9.94 21.94 -13.06
CA GLY A 184 8.78 22.22 -12.21
C GLY A 184 8.84 21.36 -10.96
N GLN A 185 8.08 21.72 -9.94
CA GLN A 185 8.08 21.02 -8.65
C GLN A 185 6.72 20.38 -8.38
N LEU A 186 6.74 19.10 -8.03
CA LEU A 186 5.59 18.39 -7.48
C LEU A 186 5.67 18.36 -5.96
N THR A 187 4.55 18.64 -5.29
CA THR A 187 4.40 18.41 -3.86
C THR A 187 3.43 17.27 -3.63
N TRP A 188 3.88 16.26 -2.88
CA TRP A 188 3.12 15.09 -2.52
C TRP A 188 2.72 15.18 -1.05
N THR A 189 1.42 15.02 -0.76
CA THR A 189 0.88 15.17 0.59
C THR A 189 0.21 13.88 1.02
N LEU A 190 0.75 13.24 2.06
CA LEU A 190 0.12 12.11 2.73
C LEU A 190 -0.83 12.61 3.82
N LYS A 191 -2.06 12.10 3.82
CA LYS A 191 -3.07 12.41 4.84
C LYS A 191 -3.58 11.12 5.45
N ALA A 192 -3.66 11.06 6.77
CA ALA A 192 -4.43 10.03 7.44
C ALA A 192 -5.92 10.21 7.09
N SER A 193 -6.63 9.13 6.79
CA SER A 193 -8.08 9.19 6.64
C SER A 193 -8.70 9.57 8.00
N PRO A 194 -9.55 10.61 8.08
CA PRO A 194 -10.12 11.07 9.36
C PRO A 194 -11.03 10.06 10.06
N ASN A 195 -11.49 9.04 9.32
CA ASN A 195 -12.52 8.12 9.76
C ASN A 195 -12.02 6.67 9.67
N ALA A 196 -11.68 6.10 10.82
CA ALA A 196 -11.61 4.66 11.05
C ALA A 196 -12.83 4.24 11.87
#